data_AF-A0A960U4N5-F1
#
_entry.id   AF-A0A960U4N5-F1
#
_cell.length_a   1.000
_cell.length_b   1.000
_cell.length_c   1.000
_cell.angle_alpha   90.00
_cell.angle_beta   90.00
_cell.angle_gamma   90.00
#
_symmetry.space_group_name_H-M   'P 1'
#
loop_
_entity.id
_entity.type
_entity.pdbx_description
1 polymer ?
#
loop_
_entity_poly.entity_id
_entity_poly.type
_entity_poly.pdbx_seq_one_letter_code
_entity_poly.pdbx_strand_id
1 'polypeptide(L)'
;MTEVIEKRLESLSYYQILAFYVLVIKRQIPNYYSFFQKENWGNPEILELGIRLLENIALERSVLEYDESLIDDISNITPDSEEFDSILATSAQDVCVMLIEALESVSSQDTE
;
A
#
# COMPACT_ATOMS: atom_id res chain seq x y z
N MET A 1 23.09 0.05 -12.37
CA MET A 1 22.56 -0.86 -11.33
C MET A 1 21.04 -0.86 -11.37
N THR A 2 20.41 0.32 -11.43
CA THR A 2 18.96 0.53 -11.59
C THR A 2 18.37 -0.19 -12.82
N GLU A 3 19.03 -0.06 -13.98
CA GLU A 3 18.60 -0.67 -15.25
C GLU A 3 18.50 -2.21 -15.22
N VAL A 4 19.25 -2.88 -14.33
CA VAL A 4 19.19 -4.34 -14.14
C VAL A 4 17.99 -4.74 -13.28
N ILE A 5 17.59 -3.90 -12.33
CA ILE A 5 16.44 -4.14 -11.46
C ILE A 5 15.16 -3.88 -12.25
N GLU A 6 15.10 -2.79 -13.02
CA GLU A 6 13.97 -2.46 -13.89
C GLU A 6 13.67 -3.60 -14.88
N LYS A 7 14.68 -4.08 -15.62
CA LYS A 7 14.52 -5.22 -16.55
C LYS A 7 14.07 -6.51 -15.86
N ARG A 8 14.41 -6.70 -14.59
CA ARG A 8 13.95 -7.86 -13.81
C ARG A 8 12.48 -7.70 -13.41
N LEU A 9 12.08 -6.51 -12.99
CA LEU A 9 10.68 -6.20 -12.68
C LEU A 9 9.79 -6.35 -13.91
N GLU A 10 10.23 -5.88 -15.08
CA GLU A 10 9.51 -6.05 -16.35
C GLU A 10 9.29 -7.51 -16.75
N SER A 11 10.13 -8.44 -16.25
CA SER A 11 10.01 -9.87 -16.54
C SER A 11 9.06 -10.63 -15.61
N LEU A 12 8.58 -9.97 -14.54
CA LEU A 12 7.70 -10.60 -13.57
C LEU A 12 6.25 -10.65 -14.08
N SER A 13 5.52 -11.69 -13.70
CA SER A 13 4.07 -11.73 -13.89
C SER A 13 3.38 -10.69 -13.00
N TYR A 14 2.13 -10.35 -13.32
CA TYR A 14 1.32 -9.45 -12.52
C TYR A 14 1.30 -9.82 -11.02
N TYR A 15 1.01 -11.08 -10.69
CA TYR A 15 1.01 -11.56 -9.30
C TYR A 15 2.39 -11.47 -8.63
N GLN A 16 3.47 -11.68 -9.38
CA GLN A 16 4.84 -11.53 -8.86
C GLN A 16 5.18 -10.06 -8.59
N ILE A 17 4.68 -9.13 -9.42
CA ILE A 17 4.81 -7.68 -9.20
C ILE A 17 4.00 -7.27 -7.96
N LEU A 18 2.77 -7.76 -7.80
CA LEU A 18 1.97 -7.51 -6.60
C LEU A 18 2.66 -8.05 -5.34
N ALA A 19 3.23 -9.26 -5.40
CA ALA A 19 3.99 -9.81 -4.28
C ALA A 19 5.20 -8.93 -3.94
N PHE A 20 5.87 -8.37 -4.95
CA PHE A 20 6.95 -7.41 -4.74
C PHE A 20 6.45 -6.12 -4.05
N TYR A 21 5.32 -5.54 -4.48
CA TYR A 21 4.72 -4.37 -3.83
C TYR A 21 4.34 -4.66 -2.38
N VAL A 22 3.70 -5.79 -2.10
CA VAL A 22 3.36 -6.20 -0.73
C VAL A 22 4.60 -6.23 0.17
N LEU A 23 5.73 -6.76 -0.31
CA LEU A 23 6.98 -6.77 0.45
C LEU A 23 7.54 -5.38 0.70
N VAL A 24 7.46 -4.49 -0.29
CA VAL A 24 7.90 -3.09 -0.15
C VAL A 24 7.01 -2.36 0.86
N ILE A 25 5.69 -2.47 0.76
CA ILE A 25 4.74 -1.83 1.67
C ILE A 25 4.92 -2.37 3.10
N LYS A 26 5.03 -3.69 3.28
CA LYS A 26 5.28 -4.30 4.61
C LYS A 26 6.60 -3.85 5.23
N ARG A 27 7.61 -3.53 4.41
CA ARG A 27 8.86 -2.93 4.91
C ARG A 27 8.66 -1.49 5.39
N GLN A 28 7.75 -0.74 4.77
CA GLN A 28 7.54 0.69 5.04
C GLN A 28 6.44 0.95 6.08
N ILE A 29 5.55 -0.01 6.36
CA ILE A 29 4.48 0.12 7.35
C ILE A 29 4.94 0.64 8.73
N PRO A 30 6.16 0.34 9.26
CA PRO A 30 6.59 0.89 10.55
C PRO A 30 6.66 2.42 10.57
N ASN A 31 6.82 3.07 9.41
CA ASN A 31 6.78 4.53 9.31
C ASN A 31 5.40 5.08 9.67
N TYR A 32 4.33 4.45 9.16
CA TYR A 32 2.97 4.83 9.51
C TYR A 32 2.68 4.59 11.00
N TYR A 33 3.12 3.45 11.57
CA TYR A 33 2.97 3.23 13.01
C TYR A 33 3.72 4.28 13.84
N SER A 34 4.91 4.69 13.41
CA SER A 34 5.70 5.71 14.12
C SER A 34 4.97 7.06 14.10
N PHE A 35 4.38 7.42 12.96
CA PHE A 35 3.52 8.59 12.83
C PHE A 35 2.27 8.50 13.72
N PHE A 36 1.51 7.40 13.61
CA PHE A 36 0.32 7.14 14.43
C PHE A 36 0.61 7.25 15.93
N GLN A 37 1.72 6.68 16.40
CA GLN A 37 2.11 6.75 17.82
C GLN A 37 2.51 8.17 18.26
N LYS A 38 3.18 8.94 17.39
CA LYS A 38 3.67 10.28 17.71
C LYS A 38 2.55 11.32 17.68
N GLU A 39 1.76 11.31 16.61
CA GLU A 39 0.73 12.33 16.36
C GLU A 39 -0.67 11.90 16.87
N ASN A 40 -0.82 10.64 17.30
CA ASN A 40 -2.08 10.06 17.78
C ASN A 40 -3.24 10.26 16.77
N TRP A 41 -2.94 10.01 15.48
CA TRP A 41 -3.84 10.27 14.36
C TRP A 41 -3.78 9.13 13.33
N GLY A 42 -4.90 8.83 12.69
CA GLY A 42 -5.03 7.79 11.66
C GLY A 42 -5.50 6.44 12.21
N ASN A 43 -5.42 5.39 11.39
CA ASN A 43 -5.85 4.05 11.78
C ASN A 43 -5.02 2.95 11.07
N PRO A 44 -3.99 2.38 11.75
CA PRO A 44 -3.14 1.35 11.15
C PRO A 44 -3.89 0.08 10.73
N GLU A 45 -5.04 -0.24 11.36
CA GLU A 45 -5.78 -1.46 11.07
C GLU A 45 -6.33 -1.47 9.63
N ILE A 46 -6.69 -0.30 9.09
CA ILE A 46 -7.17 -0.13 7.71
C ILE A 46 -6.04 -0.44 6.72
N LEU A 47 -4.82 0.02 6.98
CA LEU A 47 -3.66 -0.31 6.15
C LEU A 47 -3.34 -1.81 6.19
N GLU A 48 -3.44 -2.44 7.36
CA GLU A 48 -3.27 -3.89 7.47
C GLU A 48 -4.31 -4.67 6.65
N LEU A 49 -5.56 -4.20 6.61
CA LEU A 49 -6.61 -4.81 5.76
C LEU A 49 -6.23 -4.74 4.28
N GLY A 50 -5.80 -3.57 3.79
CA GLY A 50 -5.34 -3.42 2.40
C GLY A 50 -4.13 -4.28 2.08
N ILE A 51 -3.15 -4.37 2.98
CA ILE A 51 -1.99 -5.24 2.82
C ILE A 51 -2.40 -6.72 2.75
N ARG A 52 -3.32 -7.16 3.63
CA ARG A 52 -3.82 -8.54 3.62
C ARG A 52 -4.57 -8.88 2.33
N LEU A 53 -5.36 -7.94 1.81
CA LEU A 53 -6.06 -8.08 0.54
C LEU A 53 -5.06 -8.27 -0.62
N LEU A 54 -4.09 -7.37 -0.75
CA LEU A 54 -3.04 -7.47 -1.77
C LEU A 54 -2.23 -8.77 -1.62
N GLU A 55 -1.90 -9.18 -0.40
CA GLU A 55 -1.18 -10.43 -0.14
C GLU A 55 -1.98 -11.67 -0.56
N ASN A 56 -3.30 -11.66 -0.36
CA ASN A 56 -4.16 -12.75 -0.83
C ASN A 56 -4.23 -12.81 -2.37
N ILE A 57 -4.38 -11.65 -3.03
CA ILE A 57 -4.39 -11.56 -4.50
C ILE A 57 -3.04 -12.00 -5.08
N ALA A 58 -1.94 -11.49 -4.53
CA ALA A 58 -0.58 -11.81 -4.99
C ALA A 58 -0.23 -13.30 -4.86
N LEU A 59 -0.85 -14.00 -3.91
CA LEU A 59 -0.68 -15.45 -3.70
C LEU A 59 -1.74 -16.28 -4.43
N GLU A 60 -2.52 -15.68 -5.32
CA GLU A 60 -3.60 -16.31 -6.08
C GLU A 60 -4.59 -17.06 -5.16
N ARG A 61 -4.83 -16.52 -3.95
CA ARG A 61 -5.78 -17.08 -2.99
C ARG A 61 -7.17 -16.54 -3.28
N SER A 62 -8.20 -17.28 -2.86
CA SER A 62 -9.58 -16.79 -2.87
C SER A 62 -9.63 -15.42 -2.20
N VAL A 63 -10.01 -14.43 -2.99
CA VAL A 63 -10.30 -13.09 -2.52
C VAL A 63 -11.74 -13.12 -2.04
N LEU A 64 -11.96 -12.87 -0.74
CA LEU A 64 -13.27 -12.41 -0.29
C LEU A 64 -13.41 -11.01 -0.88
N GLU A 65 -14.41 -10.83 -1.74
CA GLU A 65 -14.86 -9.61 -2.41
C GLU A 65 -13.96 -8.38 -2.21
N TYR A 66 -13.30 -7.95 -3.28
CA TYR A 66 -12.62 -6.66 -3.30
C TYR A 66 -13.61 -5.56 -2.93
N ASP A 67 -13.36 -4.88 -1.82
CA ASP A 67 -14.18 -3.77 -1.35
C ASP A 67 -13.56 -2.46 -1.86
N GLU A 68 -14.18 -1.87 -2.89
CA GLU A 68 -13.75 -0.59 -3.47
C GLU A 68 -13.70 0.53 -2.42
N SER A 69 -14.50 0.46 -1.35
CA SER A 69 -14.49 1.47 -0.28
C SER A 69 -13.20 1.47 0.53
N LEU A 70 -12.39 0.42 0.45
CA LEU A 70 -11.11 0.36 1.16
C LEU A 70 -10.11 1.42 0.70
N ILE A 71 -10.13 1.79 -0.59
CA ILE A 71 -9.29 2.89 -1.10
C ILE A 71 -9.71 4.23 -0.49
N ASP A 72 -11.01 4.48 -0.40
CA ASP A 72 -11.55 5.69 0.22
C ASP A 72 -11.21 5.73 1.72
N ASP A 73 -11.33 4.60 2.42
CA ASP A 73 -10.96 4.46 3.82
C ASP A 73 -9.46 4.76 4.04
N ILE A 74 -8.57 4.24 3.19
CA ILE A 74 -7.13 4.53 3.26
C ILE A 74 -6.87 6.01 2.97
N SER A 75 -7.57 6.59 1.99
CA SER A 75 -7.44 8.01 1.65
C SER A 75 -7.83 8.91 2.82
N ASN A 76 -8.90 8.57 3.53
CA ASN A 76 -9.35 9.30 4.73
C ASN A 76 -8.36 9.26 5.90
N ILE A 77 -7.50 8.23 5.96
CA ILE A 77 -6.44 8.11 6.98
C ILE A 77 -5.05 8.43 6.44
N THR A 78 -4.97 8.98 5.23
CA THR A 78 -3.72 9.46 4.64
C THR A 78 -3.43 10.85 5.19
N PRO A 79 -2.31 11.05 5.91
CA PRO A 79 -2.00 12.36 6.45
C PRO A 79 -1.62 13.33 5.32
N ASP A 80 -2.13 14.57 5.40
CA ASP A 80 -1.56 15.68 4.65
C ASP A 80 -0.26 16.09 5.36
N SER A 81 0.88 15.85 4.71
CA SER A 81 2.18 16.14 5.32
C SER A 81 2.43 17.62 5.62
N GLU A 82 1.66 18.54 5.02
CA GLU A 82 1.74 19.97 5.33
C GLU A 82 1.03 20.34 6.65
N GLU A 83 0.12 19.49 7.14
CA GLU A 83 -0.65 19.73 8.37
C GLU A 83 0.08 19.28 9.66
N PHE A 84 1.21 18.57 9.53
CA PHE A 84 1.96 18.04 10.67
C PHE A 84 3.41 18.56 10.69
N ASP A 85 3.87 19.06 11.84
CA ASP A 85 5.26 19.50 12.04
C ASP A 85 6.19 18.31 12.34
N SER A 86 6.20 17.33 11.44
CA SER A 86 6.82 16.02 11.67
C SER A 86 7.18 15.34 10.36
N ILE A 87 8.47 15.01 10.18
CA ILE A 87 8.92 14.23 9.01
C ILE A 87 8.24 12.86 8.88
N LEU A 88 7.65 12.36 9.97
CA LEU A 88 6.91 11.10 9.96
C LEU A 88 5.63 11.19 9.12
N ALA A 89 5.05 12.38 8.97
CA ALA A 89 3.83 12.58 8.19
C ALA A 89 4.07 12.29 6.70
N THR A 90 5.14 12.80 6.10
CA THR A 90 5.54 12.45 4.72
C THR A 90 5.78 10.95 4.58
N SER A 91 6.51 10.33 5.51
CA SER A 91 6.77 8.88 5.43
C SER A 91 5.51 8.03 5.63
N ALA A 92 4.53 8.49 6.39
CA ALA A 92 3.23 7.85 6.55
C ALA A 92 2.35 8.05 5.30
N GLN A 93 2.35 9.25 4.73
CA GLN A 93 1.70 9.57 3.47
C GLN A 93 2.20 8.66 2.34
N ASP A 94 3.53 8.50 2.20
CA ASP A 94 4.12 7.60 1.21
C ASP A 94 3.59 6.16 1.33
N VAL A 95 3.43 5.65 2.55
CA VAL A 95 2.90 4.30 2.80
C VAL A 95 1.46 4.17 2.32
N CYS A 96 0.62 5.15 2.63
CA CYS A 96 -0.76 5.16 2.19
C CYS A 96 -0.86 5.24 0.66
N VAL A 97 -0.11 6.14 0.03
CA VAL A 97 -0.10 6.32 -1.42
C VAL A 97 0.37 5.04 -2.13
N MET A 98 1.47 4.42 -1.68
CA MET A 98 1.92 3.14 -2.24
C MET A 98 0.85 2.04 -2.15
N LEU A 99 0.09 2.00 -1.05
CA LEU A 99 -0.97 1.02 -0.87
C LEU A 99 -2.18 1.31 -1.76
N ILE A 100 -2.59 2.57 -1.87
CA ILE A 100 -3.68 3.01 -2.77
C ILE A 100 -3.33 2.67 -4.22
N GLU A 101 -2.16 3.07 -4.71
CA GLU A 101 -1.74 2.80 -6.09
C GLU A 101 -1.70 1.29 -6.39
N ALA A 102 -1.25 0.48 -5.43
CA ALA A 102 -1.25 -0.97 -5.58
C ALA A 102 -2.68 -1.56 -5.64
N LEU A 103 -3.61 -1.06 -4.83
CA LEU A 103 -5.02 -1.48 -4.85
C LEU A 103 -5.74 -1.04 -6.13
N GLU A 104 -5.52 0.20 -6.59
CA GLU A 104 -6.07 0.69 -7.86
C GLU A 104 -5.59 -0.13 -9.07
N SER A 105 -4.34 -0.61 -9.02
CA SER A 105 -3.80 -1.50 -10.05
C SER A 105 -4.50 -2.86 -10.10
N VAL A 106 -5.15 -3.29 -9.01
CA VAL A 106 -6.00 -4.48 -8.96
C VAL A 106 -7.36 -4.18 -9.58
N SER A 107 -8.04 -3.13 -9.13
CA SER A 107 -9.36 -2.75 -9.69
C SER A 107 -9.34 -2.56 -11.20
N SER A 108 -8.25 -1.97 -11.71
CA SER A 108 -8.07 -1.74 -13.15
C SER A 108 -7.89 -3.05 -13.93
N GLN A 109 -7.31 -4.08 -13.33
CA GLN A 109 -7.13 -5.40 -13.96
C GLN A 109 -8.42 -6.24 -13.96
N ASP A 110 -9.28 -6.10 -12.94
CA ASP A 110 -10.59 -6.77 -12.91
C ASP A 110 -11.57 -6.23 -13.97
N THR A 111 -11.27 -5.07 -14.57
CA THR A 111 -12.11 -4.41 -15.58
C THR A 111 -11.71 -4.75 -17.04
N GLU A 112 -10.59 -5.46 -17.27
CA GLU A 112 -10.13 -5.94 -18.60
C GLU A 112 -10.48 -7.41 -18.86
#